data_AF-A0A7S3R7M4-F1
#
_entry.id   AF-A0A7S3R7M4-F1
#
_cell.length_a   1.000
_cell.length_b   1.000
_cell.length_c   1.000
_cell.angle_alpha   90.00
_cell.angle_beta   90.00
_cell.angle_gamma   90.00
#
_symmetry.space_group_name_H-M   'P 1'
#
loop_
_entity.id
_entity.type
_entity.pdbx_description
1 polymer ?
#
loop_
_entity_poly.entity_id
_entity_poly.type
_entity_poly.pdbx_seq_one_letter_code
_entity_poly.pdbx_strand_id
1 'polypeptide(L)'
;MARWSSHSFEPKLDHPALDCQVLMNEVGEDIREQQDGLKSTFLEALKHIDEETNVKATGWLLKNDMRAGLRKSFQNKTEHQMVELFDALDSDEPRELVNYFRLFDSDNDLNQGVFAETIRQQHLNEQMAFYQSIEDAILDQVEKNGNDACTPQMLSTAFKKTHPHMSSEEVDVYQRRVFPSKNEKDKGLNSPRFEIDF
;
A
#
# COMPACT_ATOMS: atom_id res chain seq x y z
N MET A 1 23.31 48.03 25.63
CA MET A 1 23.87 46.69 25.88
C MET A 1 22.82 45.66 25.51
N ALA A 2 23.17 44.73 24.64
CA ALA A 2 22.31 43.64 24.19
C ALA A 2 22.07 42.60 25.30
N ARG A 3 20.89 41.98 25.33
CA ARG A 3 20.76 40.51 25.25
C ARG A 3 19.30 40.07 25.08
N TRP A 4 19.09 39.20 24.11
CA TRP A 4 17.89 38.39 23.92
C TRP A 4 17.69 37.40 25.07
N SER A 5 16.44 37.05 25.38
CA SER A 5 16.14 35.67 25.76
C SER A 5 14.70 35.34 25.37
N SER A 6 14.62 34.48 24.36
CA SER A 6 13.45 33.87 23.77
C SER A 6 12.68 33.08 24.83
N HIS A 7 11.40 33.39 25.04
CA HIS A 7 10.50 32.44 25.68
C HIS A 7 10.10 31.39 24.65
N SER A 8 10.52 30.18 24.94
CA SER A 8 10.33 28.94 24.22
C SER A 8 8.86 28.72 23.86
N PHE A 9 8.58 28.59 22.57
CA PHE A 9 7.39 27.89 22.12
C PHE A 9 7.70 26.40 22.29
N GLU A 10 7.23 25.79 23.37
CA GLU A 10 7.18 24.34 23.51
C GLU A 10 6.04 23.82 22.63
N PRO A 11 6.29 23.07 21.53
CA PRO A 11 5.25 22.26 20.95
C PRO A 11 5.14 21.00 21.82
N LYS A 12 4.20 21.01 22.76
CA LYS A 12 3.65 19.76 23.28
C LYS A 12 2.87 19.11 22.15
N LEU A 13 3.46 18.11 21.52
CA LEU A 13 2.74 17.15 20.69
C LEU A 13 2.88 15.80 21.37
N ASP A 14 1.84 15.53 22.16
CA ASP A 14 1.56 14.24 22.77
C ASP A 14 1.37 13.19 21.66
N HIS A 15 2.04 12.06 21.84
CA HIS A 15 1.88 10.76 21.16
C HIS A 15 2.43 10.58 19.73
N PRO A 16 3.39 9.64 19.52
CA PRO A 16 3.83 9.18 18.19
C PRO A 16 2.71 8.45 17.40
N ALA A 17 1.58 8.15 18.05
CA ALA A 17 0.42 7.54 17.42
C ALA A 17 -0.32 8.49 16.45
N LEU A 18 -0.24 9.81 16.66
CA LEU A 18 -0.88 10.79 15.77
C LEU A 18 -0.15 10.90 14.41
N ASP A 19 1.17 10.75 14.39
CA ASP A 19 1.95 10.79 13.15
C ASP A 19 1.73 9.54 12.27
N CYS A 20 1.50 8.37 12.89
CA CYS A 20 1.14 7.16 12.17
C CYS A 20 -0.29 7.22 11.60
N GLN A 21 -1.20 7.93 12.26
CA GLN A 21 -2.56 8.17 11.73
C GLN A 21 -2.56 9.01 10.46
N VAL A 22 -1.65 9.98 10.31
CA VAL A 22 -1.51 10.74 9.06
C VAL A 22 -1.08 9.84 7.91
N LEU A 23 -0.16 8.89 8.15
CA LEU A 23 0.16 7.84 7.18
C LEU A 23 -1.07 6.99 6.87
N MET A 24 -1.86 6.59 7.86
CA MET A 24 -3.02 5.69 7.67
C MET A 24 -4.25 6.35 7.02
N ASN A 25 -4.46 7.66 7.14
CA ASN A 25 -5.67 8.33 6.66
C ASN A 25 -5.61 8.72 5.17
N GLU A 26 -4.43 9.10 4.65
CA GLU A 26 -4.22 9.35 3.20
C GLU A 26 -3.98 8.05 2.41
N VAL A 27 -3.69 6.96 3.11
CA VAL A 27 -3.58 5.60 2.56
C VAL A 27 -4.88 5.13 1.91
N GLY A 28 -6.04 5.71 2.22
CA GLY A 28 -7.31 5.37 1.58
C GLY A 28 -7.36 5.64 0.07
N GLU A 29 -6.81 6.77 -0.41
CA GLU A 29 -6.77 7.09 -1.85
C GLU A 29 -5.58 6.42 -2.54
N ASP A 30 -4.41 6.41 -1.91
CA ASP A 30 -3.22 5.72 -2.41
C ASP A 30 -3.47 4.21 -2.59
N ILE A 31 -4.21 3.56 -1.68
CA ILE A 31 -4.59 2.14 -1.80
C ILE A 31 -5.47 1.92 -3.03
N ARG A 32 -6.39 2.83 -3.34
CA ARG A 32 -7.29 2.66 -4.49
C ARG A 32 -6.51 2.75 -5.80
N GLU A 33 -5.63 3.73 -5.94
CA GLU A 33 -4.76 3.85 -7.11
C GLU A 33 -3.80 2.65 -7.23
N GLN A 34 -3.27 2.16 -6.11
CA GLN A 34 -2.44 0.96 -6.09
C GLN A 34 -3.23 -0.30 -6.49
N GLN A 35 -4.48 -0.43 -6.07
CA GLN A 35 -5.36 -1.54 -6.45
C GLN A 35 -5.67 -1.52 -7.96
N ASP A 36 -5.96 -0.34 -8.52
CA ASP A 36 -6.17 -0.18 -9.96
C ASP A 36 -4.88 -0.46 -10.75
N GLY A 37 -3.73 -0.01 -10.24
CA GLY A 37 -2.41 -0.31 -10.80
C GLY A 37 -2.07 -1.81 -10.76
N LEU A 38 -2.40 -2.49 -9.65
CA LEU A 38 -2.22 -3.93 -9.50
C LEU A 38 -3.08 -4.71 -10.50
N LYS A 39 -4.36 -4.32 -10.63
CA LYS A 39 -5.29 -4.89 -11.62
C LYS A 39 -4.74 -4.72 -13.03
N SER A 40 -4.32 -3.51 -13.41
CA SER A 40 -3.78 -3.24 -14.75
C SER A 40 -2.53 -4.06 -15.04
N THR A 41 -1.57 -4.07 -14.11
CA THR A 41 -0.30 -4.81 -14.26
C THR A 41 -0.54 -6.32 -14.39
N PHE A 42 -1.48 -6.86 -13.60
CA PHE A 42 -1.82 -8.27 -13.65
C PHE A 42 -2.52 -8.63 -14.97
N LEU A 43 -3.48 -7.83 -15.44
CA LEU A 43 -4.14 -8.03 -16.72
C LEU A 43 -3.17 -7.95 -17.90
N GLU A 44 -2.20 -7.05 -17.85
CA GLU A 44 -1.12 -6.96 -18.85
C GLU A 44 -0.23 -8.20 -18.84
N ALA A 45 0.15 -8.71 -17.66
CA ALA A 45 0.93 -9.93 -17.55
C ALA A 45 0.18 -11.15 -18.12
N LEU A 46 -1.11 -11.26 -17.86
CA LEU A 46 -1.96 -12.33 -18.41
C LEU A 46 -2.14 -12.18 -19.92
N LYS A 47 -2.34 -10.96 -20.42
CA LYS A 47 -2.40 -10.70 -21.85
C LYS A 47 -1.12 -11.12 -22.57
N HIS A 48 0.05 -10.88 -21.97
CA HIS A 48 1.32 -11.33 -22.53
C HIS A 48 1.39 -12.86 -22.64
N ILE A 49 0.92 -13.58 -21.60
CA ILE A 49 0.86 -15.05 -21.61
C ILE A 49 -0.14 -15.56 -22.66
N ASP A 50 -1.28 -14.89 -22.81
CA ASP A 50 -2.27 -15.21 -23.85
C ASP A 50 -1.71 -14.97 -25.25
N GLU A 51 -0.96 -13.89 -25.49
CA GLU A 51 -0.29 -13.62 -26.77
C GLU A 51 0.84 -14.62 -27.09
N GLU A 52 1.53 -15.13 -26.07
CA GLU A 52 2.54 -16.19 -26.23
C GLU A 52 1.91 -17.53 -26.59
N THR A 53 0.74 -17.82 -26.02
CA THR A 53 0.05 -19.12 -26.17
C THR A 53 -0.83 -19.15 -27.42
N ASN A 54 -1.58 -18.08 -27.63
CA ASN A 54 -2.41 -17.82 -28.79
C ASN A 54 -1.76 -16.66 -29.54
N VAL A 55 -1.43 -16.84 -30.83
CA VAL A 55 -0.79 -15.83 -31.72
C VAL A 55 -1.45 -14.42 -31.66
N LYS A 56 -2.63 -14.29 -31.05
CA LYS A 56 -3.29 -13.05 -30.66
C LYS A 56 -4.00 -13.21 -29.31
N ALA A 57 -4.04 -12.15 -28.49
CA ALA A 57 -4.85 -12.08 -27.27
C ALA A 57 -6.34 -12.37 -27.57
N THR A 58 -6.84 -13.45 -27.00
CA THR A 58 -8.23 -13.92 -27.11
C THR A 58 -9.08 -13.51 -25.91
N GLY A 59 -8.46 -13.22 -24.77
CA GLY A 59 -9.16 -12.97 -23.50
C GLY A 59 -9.49 -14.23 -22.71
N TRP A 60 -9.04 -15.38 -23.18
CA TRP A 60 -9.32 -16.68 -22.59
C TRP A 60 -8.01 -17.43 -22.37
N LEU A 61 -7.82 -17.90 -21.14
CA LEU A 61 -6.65 -18.69 -20.77
C LEU A 61 -7.10 -19.99 -20.10
N LEU A 62 -6.31 -21.06 -20.27
CA LEU A 62 -6.50 -22.27 -19.51
C LEU A 62 -6.16 -22.01 -18.04
N LYS A 63 -6.84 -22.68 -17.12
CA LYS A 63 -6.56 -22.55 -15.67
C LYS A 63 -5.10 -22.79 -15.33
N ASN A 64 -4.46 -23.77 -15.96
CA ASN A 64 -3.05 -24.07 -15.70
C ASN A 64 -2.14 -22.88 -16.06
N ASP A 65 -2.41 -22.22 -17.18
CA ASP A 65 -1.65 -21.04 -17.63
C ASP A 65 -1.96 -19.83 -16.74
N MET A 66 -3.22 -19.66 -16.31
CA MET A 66 -3.61 -18.65 -15.33
C MET A 66 -2.88 -18.84 -13.99
N ARG A 67 -2.78 -20.08 -13.49
CA ARG A 67 -2.06 -20.38 -12.24
C ARG A 67 -0.56 -20.12 -12.36
N ALA A 68 0.03 -20.40 -13.53
CA ALA A 68 1.42 -20.06 -13.82
C ALA A 68 1.62 -18.53 -13.88
N GLY A 69 0.69 -17.81 -14.52
CA GLY A 69 0.67 -16.34 -14.56
C GLY A 69 0.58 -15.72 -13.17
N LEU A 70 -0.33 -16.23 -12.33
CA LEU A 70 -0.48 -15.83 -10.94
C LEU A 70 0.84 -15.95 -10.16
N ARG A 71 1.54 -17.09 -10.27
CA ARG A 71 2.83 -17.28 -9.60
C ARG A 71 3.90 -16.31 -10.11
N LYS A 72 3.90 -16.01 -11.41
CA LYS A 72 4.87 -15.09 -12.01
C LYS A 72 4.62 -13.64 -11.60
N SER A 73 3.36 -13.23 -11.49
CA SER A 73 2.96 -11.88 -11.11
C SER A 73 3.07 -11.64 -9.60
N PHE A 74 2.79 -12.66 -8.77
CA PHE A 74 2.76 -12.52 -7.32
C PHE A 74 3.91 -13.29 -6.64
N GLN A 75 5.15 -12.91 -6.94
CA GLN A 75 6.35 -13.61 -6.45
C GLN A 75 6.57 -13.51 -4.93
N ASN A 76 5.98 -12.50 -4.30
CA ASN A 76 6.13 -12.23 -2.87
C ASN A 76 5.06 -12.91 -2.02
N LYS A 77 4.05 -13.54 -2.64
CA LYS A 77 2.99 -14.23 -1.91
C LYS A 77 3.47 -15.59 -1.40
N THR A 78 3.02 -15.95 -0.21
CA THR A 78 3.25 -17.28 0.36
C THR A 78 2.46 -18.35 -0.39
N GLU A 79 2.89 -19.61 -0.33
CA GLU A 79 2.14 -20.72 -0.95
C GLU A 79 0.70 -20.81 -0.42
N HIS A 80 0.46 -20.49 0.86
CA HIS A 80 -0.89 -20.45 1.41
C HIS A 80 -1.76 -19.39 0.72
N GLN A 81 -1.27 -18.16 0.59
CA GLN A 81 -1.98 -17.09 -0.11
C GLN A 81 -2.20 -17.43 -1.59
N MET A 82 -1.25 -18.12 -2.22
CA MET A 82 -1.41 -18.59 -3.61
C MET A 82 -2.49 -19.67 -3.74
N VAL A 83 -2.57 -20.60 -2.80
CA VAL A 83 -3.63 -21.62 -2.78
C VAL A 83 -5.00 -20.97 -2.61
N GLU A 84 -5.14 -20.01 -1.69
CA GLU A 84 -6.39 -19.25 -1.54
C GLU A 84 -6.83 -18.57 -2.85
N LEU A 85 -5.88 -18.00 -3.60
CA LEU A 85 -6.17 -17.40 -4.91
C LEU A 85 -6.60 -18.43 -5.95
N PHE A 86 -6.03 -19.64 -5.92
CA PHE A 86 -6.43 -20.72 -6.82
C PHE A 86 -7.82 -21.25 -6.49
N ASP A 87 -8.13 -21.41 -5.20
CA ASP A 87 -9.44 -21.84 -4.73
C ASP A 87 -10.51 -20.79 -5.06
N ALA A 88 -10.19 -19.51 -4.88
CA ALA A 88 -11.08 -18.40 -5.26
C ALA A 88 -11.31 -18.34 -6.78
N LEU A 89 -10.26 -18.55 -7.58
CA LEU A 89 -10.37 -18.65 -9.04
C LEU A 89 -11.25 -19.82 -9.48
N ASP A 90 -11.08 -20.98 -8.84
CA ASP A 90 -11.89 -22.17 -9.14
C ASP A 90 -13.36 -22.00 -8.76
N SER A 91 -13.64 -21.22 -7.71
CA SER A 91 -15.00 -20.87 -7.29
C SER A 91 -15.69 -19.93 -8.29
N ASP A 92 -15.01 -18.87 -8.72
CA ASP A 92 -15.59 -17.88 -9.65
C ASP A 92 -15.70 -18.43 -11.07
N GLU A 93 -14.70 -19.21 -11.52
CA GLU A 93 -14.62 -19.77 -12.87
C GLU A 93 -14.43 -21.29 -12.79
N PRO A 94 -15.51 -22.08 -12.60
CA PRO A 94 -15.42 -23.54 -12.47
C PRO A 94 -15.00 -24.24 -13.77
N ARG A 95 -14.98 -23.54 -14.90
CA ARG A 95 -14.63 -24.07 -16.23
C ARG A 95 -13.12 -24.04 -16.46
N GLU A 96 -12.59 -24.99 -17.20
CA GLU A 96 -11.16 -25.08 -17.56
C GLU A 96 -10.61 -23.85 -18.29
N LEU A 97 -11.49 -23.12 -19.00
CA LEU A 97 -11.18 -21.87 -19.69
C LEU A 97 -11.72 -20.70 -18.88
N VAL A 98 -10.82 -19.77 -18.54
CA VAL A 98 -11.09 -18.60 -17.71
C VAL A 98 -11.11 -17.35 -18.58
N ASN A 99 -12.15 -16.53 -18.45
CA ASN A 99 -12.20 -15.21 -19.07
C ASN A 99 -11.54 -14.18 -18.14
N TYR A 100 -10.26 -13.93 -18.34
CA TYR A 100 -9.50 -13.10 -17.40
C TYR A 100 -9.87 -11.62 -17.44
N PHE A 101 -10.50 -11.13 -18.51
CA PHE A 101 -11.01 -9.75 -18.54
C PHE A 101 -12.16 -9.54 -17.56
N ARG A 102 -12.98 -10.56 -17.33
CA ARG A 102 -14.17 -10.49 -16.48
C ARG A 102 -13.92 -10.78 -15.01
N LEU A 103 -12.75 -11.34 -14.66
CA LEU A 103 -12.40 -11.67 -13.27
C LEU A 103 -12.43 -10.46 -12.33
N PHE A 104 -12.26 -9.25 -12.87
CA PHE A 104 -12.24 -8.00 -12.11
C PHE A 104 -13.42 -7.07 -12.44
N ASP A 105 -14.41 -7.55 -13.19
CA ASP A 105 -15.65 -6.82 -13.41
C ASP A 105 -16.62 -7.12 -12.27
N SER A 106 -17.34 -6.09 -11.83
CA SER A 106 -18.48 -6.29 -10.93
C SER A 106 -19.59 -7.01 -11.70
N ASP A 107 -20.22 -7.99 -11.07
CA ASP A 107 -21.39 -8.63 -11.63
C ASP A 107 -22.60 -7.67 -11.67
N ASN A 108 -23.73 -8.15 -12.18
CA ASN A 108 -24.96 -7.33 -12.30
C ASN A 108 -25.50 -6.86 -10.94
N ASP A 109 -25.08 -7.50 -9.84
CA ASP A 109 -25.47 -7.17 -8.47
C ASP A 109 -24.43 -6.28 -7.77
N LEU A 110 -23.47 -5.73 -8.53
CA LEU A 110 -22.32 -4.95 -8.06
C LEU A 110 -21.38 -5.75 -7.14
N ASN A 111 -21.48 -7.07 -7.10
CA ASN A 111 -20.56 -7.91 -6.35
C ASN A 111 -19.32 -8.15 -7.20
N GLN A 112 -18.16 -7.85 -6.62
CA GLN A 112 -16.89 -8.25 -7.17
C GLN A 112 -16.68 -9.74 -6.86
N GLY A 113 -16.23 -10.52 -7.85
CA GLY A 113 -15.98 -11.96 -7.68
C GLY A 113 -15.05 -12.28 -6.51
N VAL A 114 -15.18 -13.48 -5.94
CA VAL A 114 -14.41 -13.94 -4.77
C VAL A 114 -12.91 -13.85 -5.03
N PHE A 115 -12.47 -14.11 -6.26
CA PHE A 115 -11.08 -14.00 -6.68
C PHE A 115 -10.54 -12.58 -6.57
N ALA A 116 -11.24 -11.61 -7.16
CA ALA A 116 -10.79 -10.22 -7.12
C ALA A 116 -10.85 -9.63 -5.70
N GLU A 117 -11.86 -10.03 -4.92
CA GLU A 117 -11.94 -9.67 -3.49
C GLU A 117 -10.79 -10.28 -2.67
N THR A 118 -10.41 -11.54 -2.96
CA THR A 118 -9.29 -12.20 -2.29
C THR A 118 -7.97 -11.49 -2.59
N ILE A 119 -7.72 -11.10 -3.85
CA ILE A 119 -6.54 -10.29 -4.21
C ILE A 119 -6.54 -8.98 -3.43
N ARG A 120 -7.68 -8.29 -3.40
CA ARG A 120 -7.84 -7.00 -2.70
C ARG A 120 -7.56 -7.15 -1.20
N GLN A 121 -8.13 -8.16 -0.57
CA GLN A 121 -7.97 -8.42 0.86
C GLN A 121 -6.52 -8.81 1.20
N GLN A 122 -5.90 -9.70 0.41
CA GLN A 122 -4.51 -10.06 0.62
C GLN A 122 -3.58 -8.85 0.45
N HIS A 123 -3.81 -8.02 -0.57
CA HIS A 123 -3.03 -6.79 -0.77
C HIS A 123 -3.20 -5.81 0.40
N LEU A 124 -4.42 -5.62 0.90
CA LEU A 124 -4.68 -4.80 2.08
C LEU A 124 -3.93 -5.33 3.30
N ASN A 125 -3.96 -6.64 3.54
CA ASN A 125 -3.26 -7.27 4.65
C ASN A 125 -1.74 -7.10 4.53
N GLU A 126 -1.18 -7.24 3.32
CA GLU A 126 0.23 -7.00 3.03
C GLU A 126 0.61 -5.55 3.34
N GLN A 127 -0.22 -4.57 2.95
CA GLN A 127 0.00 -3.16 3.24
C GLN A 127 -0.10 -2.86 4.74
N MET A 128 -1.09 -3.42 5.44
CA MET A 128 -1.21 -3.25 6.89
C MET A 128 0.01 -3.83 7.61
N ALA A 129 0.45 -5.03 7.23
CA ALA A 129 1.65 -5.65 7.79
C ALA A 129 2.92 -4.83 7.50
N PHE A 130 3.01 -4.25 6.29
CA PHE A 130 4.08 -3.31 5.93
C PHE A 130 4.12 -2.11 6.88
N TYR A 131 3.00 -1.40 7.06
CA TYR A 131 2.94 -0.24 7.95
C TYR A 131 3.23 -0.61 9.41
N GLN A 132 2.68 -1.72 9.88
CA GLN A 132 2.90 -2.19 11.24
C GLN A 132 4.37 -2.54 11.47
N SER A 133 5.05 -3.16 10.49
CA SER A 133 6.49 -3.43 10.59
C SER A 133 7.34 -2.16 10.71
N ILE A 134 6.93 -1.08 10.03
CA ILE A 134 7.59 0.22 10.09
C ILE A 134 7.34 0.88 11.44
N GLU A 135 6.10 0.87 11.93
CA GLU A 135 5.73 1.37 13.25
C GLU A 135 6.55 0.68 14.34
N ASP A 136 6.58 -0.66 14.35
CA ASP A 136 7.38 -1.45 15.28
C ASP A 136 8.87 -1.09 15.20
N ALA A 137 9.41 -0.92 13.98
CA ALA A 137 10.79 -0.53 13.78
C ALA A 137 11.10 0.91 14.25
N ILE A 138 10.14 1.83 14.17
CA ILE A 138 10.27 3.18 14.70
C ILE A 138 10.26 3.13 16.24
N LEU A 139 9.29 2.44 16.83
CA LEU A 139 9.17 2.28 18.28
C LEU A 139 10.44 1.67 18.88
N ASP A 140 10.98 0.63 18.24
CA ASP A 140 12.29 0.04 18.55
C ASP A 140 13.43 1.07 18.60
N GLN A 141 13.46 2.02 17.65
CA GLN A 141 14.50 3.05 17.56
C GLN A 141 14.30 4.12 18.62
N VAL A 142 13.06 4.50 18.90
CA VAL A 142 12.68 5.47 19.95
C VAL A 142 13.13 4.94 21.31
N GLU A 143 12.80 3.69 21.63
CA GLU A 143 13.19 3.04 22.88
C GLU A 143 14.71 2.91 23.02
N LYS A 144 15.41 2.44 21.97
CA LYS A 144 16.88 2.26 21.99
C LYS A 144 17.65 3.56 22.18
N ASN A 145 17.15 4.66 21.62
CA ASN A 145 17.82 5.95 21.67
C ASN A 145 17.39 6.78 22.89
N GLY A 146 16.39 6.33 23.65
CA GLY A 146 15.83 7.09 24.79
C GLY A 146 15.22 8.43 24.37
N ASN A 147 14.72 8.51 23.13
CA ASN A 147 14.08 9.71 22.60
C ASN A 147 12.57 9.65 22.90
N ASP A 148 11.94 10.80 23.11
CA ASP A 148 10.48 10.89 23.27
C ASP A 148 9.74 11.09 21.93
N ALA A 149 10.49 11.31 20.85
CA ALA A 149 9.94 11.63 19.52
C ALA A 149 10.69 10.92 18.40
N CYS A 150 9.98 10.64 17.30
CA CYS A 150 10.56 10.10 16.07
C CYS A 150 11.26 11.23 15.30
N THR A 151 12.52 11.00 14.90
CA THR A 151 13.27 11.92 14.02
C THR A 151 13.27 11.41 12.57
N PRO A 152 13.50 12.27 11.56
CA PRO A 152 13.64 11.84 10.18
C PRO A 152 14.70 10.74 10.01
N GLN A 153 15.82 10.83 10.73
CA GLN A 153 16.86 9.81 10.73
C GLN A 153 16.34 8.46 11.22
N MET A 154 15.57 8.44 12.32
CA MET A 154 14.99 7.21 12.87
C MET A 154 13.99 6.57 11.90
N LEU A 155 13.15 7.38 11.25
CA LEU A 155 12.24 6.93 10.20
C LEU A 155 13.01 6.32 9.02
N SER A 156 14.07 6.98 8.55
CA SER A 156 14.99 6.46 7.52
C SER A 156 15.60 5.11 7.90
N THR A 157 16.06 4.99 9.14
CA THR A 157 16.64 3.75 9.67
C THR A 157 15.60 2.65 9.78
N ALA A 158 14.36 2.97 10.18
CA ALA A 158 13.26 2.02 10.24
C ALA A 158 12.90 1.47 8.86
N PHE A 159 12.79 2.34 7.84
CA PHE A 159 12.58 1.92 6.45
C PHE A 159 13.70 1.04 5.93
N LYS A 160 14.98 1.41 6.15
CA LYS A 160 16.12 0.60 5.70
C LYS A 160 16.22 -0.76 6.41
N LYS A 161 15.76 -0.83 7.67
CA LYS A 161 15.75 -2.08 8.46
C LYS A 161 14.64 -3.02 8.01
N THR A 162 13.45 -2.50 7.72
CA THR A 162 12.27 -3.29 7.35
C THR A 162 12.23 -3.59 5.85
N HIS A 163 12.68 -2.65 5.03
CA HIS A 163 12.64 -2.71 3.57
C HIS A 163 13.99 -2.29 2.97
N PRO A 164 15.01 -3.18 2.99
CA PRO A 164 16.37 -2.86 2.55
C PRO A 164 16.48 -2.49 1.07
N HIS A 165 15.49 -2.89 0.26
CA HIS A 165 15.43 -2.62 -1.18
C HIS A 165 14.77 -1.29 -1.53
N MET A 166 14.18 -0.59 -0.55
CA MET A 166 13.55 0.71 -0.79
C MET A 166 14.62 1.74 -1.16
N SER A 167 14.37 2.48 -2.24
CA SER A 167 15.27 3.53 -2.71
C SER A 167 15.28 4.71 -1.74
N SER A 168 16.35 5.52 -1.77
CA SER A 168 16.44 6.68 -0.88
C SER A 168 15.40 7.74 -1.27
N GLU A 169 15.06 7.82 -2.55
CA GLU A 169 14.02 8.68 -3.10
C GLU A 169 12.63 8.34 -2.56
N GLU A 170 12.29 7.05 -2.46
CA GLU A 170 11.03 6.59 -1.87
C GLU A 170 10.96 6.92 -0.37
N VAL A 171 12.04 6.67 0.38
CA VAL A 171 12.13 7.04 1.79
C VAL A 171 11.96 8.55 1.98
N ASP A 172 12.54 9.36 1.10
CA ASP A 172 12.41 10.83 1.12
C ASP A 172 10.98 11.31 0.85
N VAL A 173 10.18 10.57 0.07
CA VAL A 173 8.75 10.86 -0.11
C VAL A 173 8.02 10.64 1.22
N TYR A 174 8.23 9.50 1.88
CA TYR A 174 7.61 9.22 3.17
C TYR A 174 8.06 10.20 4.26
N GLN A 175 9.35 10.57 4.28
CA GLN A 175 9.86 11.55 5.22
C GLN A 175 9.25 12.94 5.02
N ARG A 176 9.04 13.38 3.78
CA ARG A 176 8.40 14.67 3.50
C ARG A 176 6.93 14.69 3.91
N ARG A 177 6.24 13.56 3.80
CA ARG A 177 4.85 13.41 4.28
C ARG A 177 4.76 13.58 5.80
N VAL A 178 5.66 12.94 6.55
CA VAL A 178 5.68 13.01 8.04
C VAL A 178 6.29 14.32 8.56
N PHE A 179 7.34 14.83 7.90
CA PHE A 179 8.08 16.02 8.29
C PHE A 179 8.07 17.08 7.17
N PRO A 180 6.90 17.70 6.88
CA PRO A 180 6.81 18.72 5.86
C PRO A 180 7.69 19.92 6.22
N SER A 181 8.50 20.38 5.26
CA SER A 181 9.40 21.51 5.47
C SER A 181 8.61 22.79 5.72
N LYS A 182 9.11 23.67 6.60
CA LYS A 182 8.43 24.91 7.02
C LYS A 182 7.97 25.83 5.86
N ASN A 183 8.55 25.69 4.67
CA ASN A 183 8.18 26.46 3.48
C ASN A 183 6.89 25.97 2.78
N GLU A 184 6.33 24.81 3.14
CA GLU A 184 5.09 24.27 2.56
C GLU A 184 3.86 24.57 3.41
N LYS A 185 4.02 24.92 4.69
CA LYS A 185 2.89 25.35 5.55
C LYS A 185 2.23 26.66 5.08
N ASP A 186 2.93 27.46 4.28
CA ASP A 186 2.43 28.75 3.75
C ASP A 186 1.72 28.61 2.38
N LYS A 187 1.76 27.44 1.73
CA LYS A 187 0.96 27.17 0.54
C LYS A 187 -0.28 26.40 0.95
N GLY A 188 -1.29 27.14 1.39
CA GLY A 188 -2.57 26.62 1.84
C GLY A 188 -3.12 25.53 0.93
N LEU A 189 -2.97 24.27 1.35
CA LEU A 189 -4.03 23.30 1.15
C LEU A 189 -5.15 23.71 2.08
N ASN A 190 -6.29 24.08 1.49
CA ASN A 190 -7.56 24.26 2.17
C ASN A 190 -7.78 23.10 3.15
N SER A 191 -7.58 23.36 4.45
CA SER A 191 -8.23 22.56 5.47
C SER A 191 -9.73 22.76 5.29
N PRO A 192 -10.53 21.72 5.00
CA PRO A 192 -11.97 21.83 5.18
C PRO A 192 -12.21 22.02 6.67
N ARG A 193 -12.53 23.27 7.03
CA ARG A 193 -12.96 23.69 8.36
C ARG A 193 -14.34 23.08 8.59
N PHE A 194 -14.38 21.88 9.16
CA PHE A 194 -15.63 21.33 9.69
C PHE A 194 -15.95 22.05 10.99
N GLU A 195 -16.79 23.08 10.88
CA GLU A 195 -17.59 23.57 11.99
C GLU A 195 -18.62 22.49 12.32
N ILE A 196 -18.49 21.88 13.50
CA ILE A 196 -19.53 21.03 14.08
C ILE A 196 -20.46 21.97 14.83
N ASP A 197 -21.58 22.30 14.20
CA ASP A 197 -22.72 22.90 14.90
C ASP A 197 -23.42 21.79 15.71
N PHE A 198 -23.59 22.06 17.00
CA PHE A 198 -24.38 21.24 17.93
C PHE A 198 -25.89 21.40 17.69
#